data_AF-A0AAV0H757-F1
#
_entry.id   AF-A0AAV0H757-F1
#
_cell.length_a   1.000
_cell.length_b   1.000
_cell.length_c   1.000
_cell.angle_alpha   90.00
_cell.angle_beta   90.00
_cell.angle_gamma   90.00
#
_symmetry.space_group_name_H-M   'P 1'
#
loop_
_entity.id
_entity.type
_entity.pdbx_description
1 polymer ?
#
loop_
_entity_poly.entity_id
_entity_poly.type
_entity_poly.pdbx_seq_one_letter_code
_entity_poly.pdbx_strand_id
1 'polypeptide(L)'
;MIWNEVGEDQFNREKVLLDLEQECLEVYRRKVDSANISRARLHQELAESEAELTHLLLSLGERSLPGRPEKVSGTLKEQLDAITPALREMRLRKEDRVNQFRAVQAQIQKISAEIAGQSAYDDSITNVIVNENDLSSKKLEEYQSELQRLHKEKNDRLQQVEMYIDTIRNLSATLGMESSMIITKVHPTLNELCGISKNISDTILAKLNSTVETLKEDKQKRTEKLYHLGKALTNLWNLMDTSYGDRRQFFHVTNLLRKSSSEVSDPGCLAQNIIQEVSQ
;
A
#
# COMPACT_ATOMS: atom_id res chain seq x y z
N MET A 1 -29.80 28.23 -84.65
CA MET A 1 -30.15 27.53 -83.39
C MET A 1 -30.14 26.07 -83.76
N ILE A 2 -29.26 25.27 -83.16
CA ILE A 2 -28.87 23.94 -83.67
C ILE A 2 -30.09 23.04 -83.94
N TRP A 3 -31.15 23.11 -83.13
CA TRP A 3 -32.37 22.34 -83.35
C TRP A 3 -33.18 22.76 -84.58
N ASN A 4 -33.13 24.04 -84.97
CA ASN A 4 -33.71 24.52 -86.22
C ASN A 4 -32.86 24.11 -87.44
N GLU A 5 -31.56 23.93 -87.26
CA GLU A 5 -30.64 23.46 -88.31
C GLU A 5 -30.75 21.93 -88.53
N VAL A 6 -31.04 21.17 -87.47
CA VAL A 6 -31.22 19.70 -87.51
C VAL A 6 -32.67 19.29 -87.86
N GLY A 7 -33.63 20.22 -87.81
CA GLY A 7 -35.02 19.95 -88.18
C GLY A 7 -35.85 19.24 -87.10
N GLU A 8 -35.44 19.33 -85.83
CA GLU A 8 -36.14 18.69 -84.71
C GLU A 8 -37.53 19.29 -84.48
N ASP A 9 -38.52 18.45 -84.19
CA ASP A 9 -39.89 18.87 -83.89
C ASP A 9 -40.01 19.46 -82.47
N GLN A 10 -41.08 20.23 -82.22
CA GLN A 10 -41.26 20.91 -80.94
C GLN A 10 -41.40 19.92 -79.76
N PHE A 11 -42.01 18.76 -79.99
CA PHE A 11 -42.24 17.75 -78.96
C PHE A 11 -40.94 17.12 -78.47
N ASN A 12 -40.04 16.75 -79.39
CA ASN A 12 -38.73 16.19 -79.06
C ASN A 12 -37.85 17.22 -78.33
N ARG A 13 -37.93 18.49 -78.72
CA ARG A 13 -37.24 19.59 -78.02
C ARG A 13 -37.73 19.71 -76.57
N GLU A 14 -39.04 19.75 -76.36
CA GLU A 14 -39.65 19.82 -75.02
C GLU A 14 -39.30 18.60 -74.17
N LYS A 15 -39.29 17.40 -74.77
CA LYS A 15 -38.87 16.17 -74.09
C LYS A 15 -37.42 16.23 -73.65
N VAL A 16 -36.49 16.62 -74.54
CA VAL A 16 -35.06 16.74 -74.20
C VAL A 16 -34.84 17.80 -73.11
N LEU A 17 -35.57 18.91 -73.14
CA LEU A 17 -35.51 19.92 -72.07
C LEU A 17 -36.02 19.36 -70.73
N LEU A 18 -37.13 18.61 -70.75
CA LEU A 18 -37.70 18.00 -69.55
C LEU A 18 -36.76 16.95 -68.96
N ASP A 19 -36.15 16.11 -69.81
CA ASP A 19 -35.16 15.10 -69.40
C ASP A 19 -33.94 15.78 -68.76
N LEU A 20 -33.44 16.88 -69.35
CA LEU A 20 -32.34 17.67 -68.79
C LEU A 20 -32.71 18.30 -67.44
N GLU A 21 -33.93 18.84 -67.30
CA GLU A 21 -34.42 19.41 -66.05
C GLU A 21 -34.49 18.34 -64.96
N GLN A 22 -35.01 17.16 -65.30
CA GLN A 22 -35.09 16.01 -64.40
C GLN A 22 -33.69 15.53 -63.96
N GLU A 23 -32.74 15.40 -64.88
CA GLU A 23 -31.35 15.05 -64.56
C GLU A 23 -30.69 16.09 -63.64
N CYS A 24 -30.86 17.38 -63.93
CA CYS A 24 -30.34 18.46 -63.08
C CYS A 24 -30.93 18.39 -61.67
N LEU A 25 -32.24 18.13 -61.56
CA LEU A 25 -32.95 18.02 -60.31
C LEU A 25 -32.48 16.81 -59.48
N GLU A 26 -32.24 15.68 -60.13
CA GLU A 26 -31.67 14.50 -59.47
C GLU A 26 -30.26 14.74 -58.94
N VAL A 27 -29.40 15.37 -59.74
CA VAL A 27 -28.04 15.74 -59.30
C VAL A 27 -28.12 16.69 -58.11
N TYR A 28 -29.00 17.69 -58.16
CA TYR A 28 -29.23 18.61 -57.06
C TYR A 28 -29.69 17.88 -55.78
N ARG A 29 -30.71 17.01 -55.87
CA ARG A 29 -31.20 16.21 -54.74
C ARG A 29 -30.07 15.39 -54.11
N ARG A 30 -29.30 14.65 -54.92
CA ARG A 30 -28.18 13.84 -54.43
C ARG A 30 -27.13 14.69 -53.69
N LYS A 31 -26.83 15.90 -54.18
CA LYS A 31 -25.88 16.82 -53.53
C LYS A 31 -26.42 17.35 -52.20
N VAL A 32 -27.70 17.72 -52.15
CA VAL A 32 -28.36 18.15 -50.91
C VAL A 32 -28.42 17.02 -49.88
N ASP A 33 -28.77 15.81 -50.30
CA ASP A 33 -28.81 14.64 -49.42
C ASP A 33 -27.42 14.32 -48.86
N SER A 34 -26.39 14.36 -49.71
CA SER A 34 -24.99 14.19 -49.28
C SER A 34 -24.57 15.26 -48.26
N ALA A 35 -24.94 16.52 -48.47
CA ALA A 35 -24.66 17.61 -47.54
C ALA A 35 -25.41 17.43 -46.20
N ASN A 36 -26.67 16.99 -46.25
CA ASN A 36 -27.46 16.70 -45.06
C ASN A 36 -26.86 15.55 -44.24
N ILE A 37 -26.42 14.47 -44.89
CA ILE A 37 -25.73 13.35 -44.23
C ILE A 37 -24.43 13.83 -43.59
N SER A 38 -23.62 14.62 -44.32
CA SER A 38 -22.38 15.18 -43.77
C SER A 38 -22.65 16.07 -42.56
N ARG A 39 -23.71 16.88 -42.58
CA ARG A 39 -24.09 17.75 -41.46
C ARG A 39 -24.52 16.93 -40.25
N ALA A 40 -25.35 15.91 -40.44
CA ALA A 40 -25.79 15.02 -39.35
C ALA A 40 -24.61 14.31 -38.70
N ARG A 41 -23.67 13.80 -39.52
CA ARG A 41 -22.44 13.18 -39.02
C ARG A 41 -21.60 14.14 -38.17
N LEU A 42 -21.39 15.38 -38.63
CA LEU A 42 -20.62 16.37 -37.88
C LEU A 42 -21.28 16.72 -36.53
N HIS A 43 -22.61 16.81 -36.48
CA HIS A 43 -23.34 17.01 -35.22
C HIS A 43 -23.16 15.83 -34.25
N GLN A 44 -23.23 14.60 -34.76
CA GLN A 44 -23.03 13.40 -33.96
C GLN A 44 -21.60 13.36 -33.38
N GLU A 45 -20.58 13.54 -34.22
CA GLU A 45 -19.17 13.52 -33.81
C GLU A 45 -18.87 14.61 -32.78
N LEU A 46 -19.49 15.78 -32.92
CA LEU A 46 -19.37 16.87 -31.97
C LEU A 46 -19.99 16.49 -30.61
N ALA A 47 -21.22 15.95 -30.62
CA ALA A 47 -21.91 15.53 -29.41
C ALA A 47 -21.15 14.41 -28.67
N GLU A 48 -20.61 13.43 -29.41
CA GLU A 48 -19.78 12.35 -28.86
C GLU A 48 -18.49 12.91 -28.23
N SER A 49 -17.83 13.84 -28.92
CA SER A 49 -16.61 14.49 -28.43
C SER A 49 -16.85 15.31 -27.16
N GLU A 50 -17.97 16.04 -27.08
CA GLU A 50 -18.37 16.81 -25.90
C GLU A 50 -18.77 15.89 -24.72
N ALA A 51 -19.48 14.80 -25.00
CA ALA A 51 -19.84 13.81 -23.99
C ALA A 51 -18.60 13.12 -23.40
N GLU A 52 -17.65 12.73 -24.25
CA GLU A 52 -16.38 12.15 -23.80
C GLU A 52 -15.59 13.14 -22.96
N LEU A 53 -15.48 14.40 -23.39
CA LEU A 53 -14.78 15.42 -22.62
C LEU A 53 -15.41 15.61 -21.23
N THR A 54 -16.73 15.66 -21.16
CA THR A 54 -17.47 15.78 -19.90
C THR A 54 -17.20 14.58 -19.01
N HIS A 55 -17.21 13.37 -19.57
CA HIS A 55 -16.89 12.16 -18.83
C HIS A 55 -15.46 12.20 -18.28
N LEU A 56 -14.47 12.58 -19.09
CA LEU A 56 -13.06 12.69 -18.66
C LEU A 56 -12.88 13.73 -17.53
N LEU A 57 -13.54 14.88 -17.64
CA LEU A 57 -13.54 15.91 -16.59
C LEU A 57 -14.12 15.37 -15.28
N LEU A 58 -15.27 14.69 -15.34
CA LEU A 58 -15.90 14.07 -14.17
C LEU A 58 -15.01 13.01 -13.54
N SER A 59 -14.45 12.08 -14.33
CA SER A 59 -13.56 11.04 -13.82
C SER A 59 -12.31 11.62 -13.16
N LEU A 60 -11.74 12.70 -13.71
CA LEU A 60 -10.57 13.38 -13.13
C LEU A 60 -10.92 14.36 -12.00
N GLY A 61 -12.21 14.57 -11.71
CA GLY A 61 -12.68 15.54 -10.72
C GLY A 61 -12.40 17.00 -11.11
N GLU A 62 -12.21 17.29 -12.39
CA GLU A 62 -11.94 18.62 -12.92
C GLU A 62 -13.24 19.30 -13.37
N ARG A 63 -13.40 20.60 -13.05
CA ARG A 63 -14.61 21.35 -13.42
C ARG A 63 -14.58 21.88 -14.86
N SER A 64 -13.40 22.23 -15.35
CA SER A 64 -13.22 22.79 -16.68
C SER A 64 -11.77 22.69 -17.13
N LEU A 65 -11.56 22.77 -18.44
CA LEU A 65 -10.23 22.86 -19.03
C LEU A 65 -9.68 24.29 -18.91
N PRO A 66 -8.43 24.47 -18.45
CA PRO A 66 -7.77 25.77 -18.47
C PRO A 66 -7.70 26.34 -19.90
N GLY A 67 -8.25 27.53 -20.12
CA GLY A 67 -8.09 28.27 -21.37
C GLY A 67 -9.12 27.99 -22.48
N ARG A 68 -10.10 27.09 -22.29
CA ARG A 68 -11.20 26.90 -23.26
C ARG A 68 -12.43 27.73 -22.86
N PRO A 69 -12.97 28.59 -23.73
CA PRO A 69 -14.27 29.22 -23.51
C PRO A 69 -15.39 28.18 -23.53
N GLU A 70 -16.37 28.28 -22.61
CA GLU A 70 -17.51 27.36 -22.51
C GLU A 70 -18.38 27.31 -23.78
N LYS A 71 -18.29 28.33 -24.65
CA LYS A 71 -18.97 28.39 -25.94
C LYS A 71 -17.96 28.55 -27.06
N VAL A 72 -17.71 27.47 -27.78
CA VAL A 72 -16.98 27.53 -29.05
C VAL A 72 -17.97 28.00 -30.11
N SER A 73 -17.78 29.22 -30.61
CA SER A 73 -18.62 29.80 -31.67
C SER A 73 -17.94 29.57 -33.02
N GLY A 74 -18.68 29.10 -34.02
CA GLY A 74 -18.11 28.77 -35.34
C GLY A 74 -18.90 27.70 -36.07
N THR A 75 -18.36 27.24 -37.19
CA THR A 75 -18.88 26.09 -37.93
C THR A 75 -18.64 24.78 -37.16
N LEU A 76 -19.40 23.72 -37.47
CA LEU A 76 -19.23 22.40 -36.83
C LEU A 76 -17.80 21.85 -36.95
N LYS A 77 -17.13 22.14 -38.08
CA LYS A 77 -15.74 21.73 -38.31
C LYS A 77 -14.78 22.48 -37.39
N GLU A 78 -14.91 23.80 -37.28
CA GLU A 78 -14.08 24.61 -36.38
C GLU A 78 -14.30 24.22 -34.91
N GLN A 79 -15.54 23.88 -34.52
CA GLN A 79 -15.84 23.38 -33.18
C GLN A 79 -15.17 22.04 -32.90
N LEU A 80 -15.20 21.10 -33.85
CA LEU A 80 -14.50 19.81 -33.75
C LEU A 80 -12.97 19.98 -33.68
N ASP A 81 -12.41 20.81 -34.56
CA ASP A 81 -10.98 21.10 -34.59
C ASP A 81 -10.51 21.73 -33.26
N ALA A 82 -11.35 22.55 -32.62
CA ALA A 82 -11.06 23.13 -31.31
C ALA A 82 -11.14 22.12 -30.15
N ILE A 83 -12.03 21.11 -30.22
CA ILE A 83 -12.20 20.10 -29.15
C ILE A 83 -11.15 18.99 -29.23
N THR A 84 -10.72 18.63 -30.44
CA THR A 84 -9.76 17.54 -30.68
C THR A 84 -8.47 17.63 -29.83
N PRO A 85 -7.75 18.77 -29.75
CA PRO A 85 -6.55 18.86 -28.92
C PRO A 85 -6.85 18.72 -27.42
N ALA A 86 -7.96 19.30 -26.96
CA ALA A 86 -8.41 19.21 -25.57
C ALA A 86 -8.73 17.76 -25.15
N LEU A 87 -9.42 17.00 -26.01
CA LEU A 87 -9.67 15.58 -25.77
C LEU A 87 -8.37 14.78 -25.69
N ARG A 88 -7.43 15.04 -26.60
CA ARG A 88 -6.14 14.35 -26.61
C ARG A 88 -5.37 14.58 -25.32
N GLU A 89 -5.34 15.82 -24.84
CA GLU A 89 -4.71 16.17 -23.57
C GLU A 89 -5.39 15.46 -22.40
N MET A 90 -6.72 15.47 -22.34
CA MET A 90 -7.46 14.82 -21.25
C MET A 90 -7.30 13.31 -21.22
N ARG A 91 -7.23 12.66 -22.39
CA ARG A 91 -6.93 11.22 -22.49
C ARG A 91 -5.54 10.90 -21.93
N LEU A 92 -4.54 11.71 -22.27
CA LEU A 92 -3.18 11.54 -21.75
C LEU A 92 -3.13 11.73 -20.22
N ARG A 93 -3.77 12.79 -19.70
CA ARG A 93 -3.88 13.02 -18.25
C ARG A 93 -4.57 11.87 -17.54
N LYS A 94 -5.63 11.31 -18.12
CA LYS A 94 -6.31 10.13 -17.58
C LYS A 94 -5.35 8.95 -17.48
N GLU A 95 -4.60 8.66 -18.54
CA GLU A 95 -3.62 7.56 -18.57
C GLU A 95 -2.55 7.75 -17.49
N ASP A 96 -1.95 8.94 -17.40
CA ASP A 96 -0.97 9.28 -16.36
C ASP A 96 -1.56 9.09 -14.97
N ARG A 97 -2.81 9.53 -14.76
CA ARG A 97 -3.50 9.39 -13.48
C ARG A 97 -3.74 7.93 -13.14
N VAL A 98 -4.21 7.11 -14.07
CA VAL A 98 -4.37 5.65 -13.88
C VAL A 98 -3.05 5.00 -13.47
N ASN A 99 -1.94 5.38 -14.11
CA ASN A 99 -0.61 4.88 -13.76
C ASN A 99 -0.21 5.28 -12.34
N GLN A 100 -0.48 6.52 -11.91
CA GLN A 100 -0.23 6.97 -10.54
C GLN A 100 -1.05 6.17 -9.51
N PHE A 101 -2.36 6.00 -9.75
CA PHE A 101 -3.22 5.20 -8.88
C PHE A 101 -2.73 3.75 -8.78
N ARG A 102 -2.41 3.13 -9.92
CA ARG A 102 -1.86 1.76 -9.97
C ARG A 102 -0.60 1.64 -9.13
N ALA A 103 0.33 2.58 -9.28
CA ALA A 103 1.59 2.57 -8.54
C ALA A 103 1.38 2.72 -7.01
N VAL A 104 0.52 3.64 -6.58
CA VAL A 104 0.23 3.85 -5.15
C VAL A 104 -0.50 2.65 -4.55
N GLN A 105 -1.53 2.14 -5.23
CA GLN A 105 -2.28 0.97 -4.76
C GLN A 105 -1.42 -0.30 -4.72
N ALA A 106 -0.51 -0.50 -5.68
CA ALA A 106 0.45 -1.61 -5.64
C ALA A 106 1.35 -1.54 -4.40
N GLN A 107 1.83 -0.34 -4.05
CA GLN A 107 2.63 -0.13 -2.85
C GLN A 107 1.82 -0.37 -1.57
N ILE A 108 0.56 0.09 -1.52
CA ILE A 108 -0.34 -0.17 -0.39
C ILE A 108 -0.52 -1.68 -0.19
N GLN A 109 -0.82 -2.43 -1.26
CA GLN A 109 -0.99 -3.87 -1.19
C GLN A 109 0.29 -4.56 -0.71
N LYS A 110 1.44 -4.18 -1.26
CA LYS A 110 2.75 -4.72 -0.85
C LYS A 110 3.02 -4.50 0.64
N ILE A 111 2.87 -3.27 1.13
CA ILE A 111 3.16 -2.96 2.55
C ILE A 111 2.14 -3.63 3.46
N SER A 112 0.87 -3.69 3.06
CA SER A 112 -0.17 -4.38 3.82
C SER A 112 0.13 -5.88 3.95
N ALA A 113 0.61 -6.51 2.87
CA ALA A 113 1.04 -7.91 2.87
C ALA A 113 2.26 -8.12 3.79
N GLU A 114 3.25 -7.23 3.73
CA GLU A 114 4.42 -7.28 4.62
C GLU A 114 4.02 -7.11 6.11
N ILE A 115 3.09 -6.20 6.41
CA ILE A 115 2.53 -6.02 7.76
C ILE A 115 1.78 -7.27 8.21
N ALA A 116 1.02 -7.91 7.30
CA ALA A 116 0.34 -9.18 7.57
C ALA A 116 1.30 -10.37 7.72
N GLY A 117 2.60 -10.18 7.44
CA GLY A 117 3.61 -11.23 7.51
C GLY A 117 3.64 -12.16 6.30
N GLN A 118 3.03 -11.78 5.19
CA GLN A 118 3.13 -12.48 3.91
C GLN A 118 4.48 -12.16 3.25
N SER A 119 5.13 -13.15 2.64
CA SER A 119 6.43 -12.94 1.98
C SER A 119 6.26 -12.19 0.67
N ALA A 120 7.24 -11.34 0.34
CA ALA A 120 7.29 -10.57 -0.91
C ALA A 120 7.35 -11.42 -2.21
N TYR A 121 7.39 -12.75 -2.11
CA TYR A 121 7.41 -13.69 -3.24
C TYR A 121 6.03 -14.15 -3.70
N ASP A 122 4.96 -13.63 -3.11
CA ASP A 122 3.61 -13.93 -3.58
C ASP A 122 3.32 -13.11 -4.86
N ASP A 123 3.53 -13.72 -6.02
CA ASP A 123 3.27 -13.17 -7.36
C ASP A 123 1.80 -12.74 -7.56
N SER A 124 0.91 -13.05 -6.61
CA SER A 124 -0.48 -12.61 -6.62
C SER A 124 -0.68 -11.10 -6.36
N ILE A 125 0.36 -10.38 -5.92
CA ILE A 125 0.29 -8.95 -5.54
C ILE A 125 0.30 -8.01 -6.77
N THR A 126 0.56 -8.50 -7.99
CA THR A 126 0.78 -7.61 -9.15
C THR A 126 -0.49 -7.11 -9.87
N ASN A 127 -1.66 -7.71 -9.61
CA ASN A 127 -2.88 -7.38 -10.36
C ASN A 127 -3.73 -6.32 -9.65
N VAL A 128 -3.23 -5.08 -9.63
CA VAL A 128 -3.98 -3.92 -9.14
C VAL A 128 -4.99 -3.47 -10.18
N ILE A 129 -6.28 -3.68 -9.88
CA ILE A 129 -7.38 -3.12 -10.67
C ILE A 129 -7.68 -1.71 -10.14
N VAL A 130 -7.43 -0.71 -11.00
CA VAL A 130 -7.73 0.69 -10.69
C VAL A 130 -9.19 0.98 -11.01
N ASN A 131 -9.90 1.64 -10.09
CA ASN A 131 -11.23 2.17 -10.38
C ASN A 131 -11.11 3.42 -11.25
N GLU A 132 -11.46 3.32 -12.53
CA GLU A 132 -11.37 4.45 -13.47
C GLU A 132 -12.53 5.46 -13.34
N ASN A 133 -13.54 5.18 -12.50
CA ASN A 133 -14.68 6.08 -12.33
C ASN A 133 -14.35 7.31 -11.48
N ASP A 134 -13.39 7.20 -10.56
CA ASP A 134 -12.93 8.29 -9.69
C ASP A 134 -11.40 8.31 -9.63
N LEU A 135 -10.84 9.13 -10.51
CA LEU A 135 -9.42 9.43 -10.65
C LEU A 135 -9.09 10.84 -10.13
N SER A 136 -9.94 11.39 -9.25
CA SER A 136 -9.77 12.73 -8.72
C SER A 136 -8.48 12.88 -7.89
N SER A 137 -7.90 14.09 -7.88
CA SER A 137 -6.72 14.38 -7.05
C SER A 137 -6.97 14.11 -5.57
N LYS A 138 -8.18 14.43 -5.07
CA LYS A 138 -8.57 14.13 -3.69
C LYS A 138 -8.49 12.63 -3.40
N LYS A 139 -9.02 11.78 -4.29
CA LYS A 139 -8.96 10.33 -4.12
C LYS A 139 -7.52 9.80 -4.14
N LEU A 140 -6.67 10.37 -4.99
CA LEU A 140 -5.25 10.02 -5.01
C LEU A 140 -4.54 10.42 -3.70
N GLU A 141 -4.82 11.61 -3.17
CA GLU A 141 -4.30 12.08 -1.89
C GLU A 141 -4.73 11.19 -0.71
N GLU A 142 -5.97 10.67 -0.73
CA GLU A 142 -6.44 9.68 0.25
C GLU A 142 -5.58 8.42 0.23
N TYR A 143 -5.30 7.87 -0.95
CA TYR A 143 -4.43 6.69 -1.07
C TYR A 143 -2.98 6.99 -0.67
N GLN A 144 -2.45 8.17 -1.01
CA GLN A 144 -1.12 8.57 -0.58
C GLN A 144 -1.02 8.74 0.95
N SER A 145 -2.05 9.30 1.58
CA SER A 145 -2.14 9.44 3.04
C SER A 145 -2.18 8.07 3.72
N GLU A 146 -2.96 7.14 3.15
CA GLU A 146 -3.02 5.76 3.63
C GLU A 146 -1.67 5.04 3.48
N LEU A 147 -1.00 5.22 2.35
CA LEU A 147 0.34 4.68 2.12
C LEU A 147 1.36 5.19 3.16
N GLN A 148 1.33 6.50 3.48
CA GLN A 148 2.18 7.08 4.53
C GLN A 148 1.85 6.50 5.91
N ARG A 149 0.55 6.33 6.23
CA ARG A 149 0.10 5.71 7.48
C ARG A 149 0.64 4.29 7.62
N LEU A 150 0.56 3.49 6.56
CA LEU A 150 1.08 2.11 6.53
C LEU A 150 2.60 2.05 6.65
N HIS A 151 3.33 2.97 6.01
CA HIS A 151 4.78 3.07 6.19
C HIS A 151 5.17 3.36 7.63
N LYS A 152 4.46 4.30 8.27
CA LYS A 152 4.67 4.60 9.70
C LYS A 152 4.38 3.39 10.56
N GLU A 153 3.23 2.74 10.35
CA GLU A 153 2.86 1.53 11.09
C GLU A 153 3.90 0.41 10.94
N LYS A 154 4.39 0.16 9.72
CA LYS A 154 5.46 -0.81 9.46
C LYS A 154 6.72 -0.48 10.26
N ASN A 155 7.13 0.79 10.27
CA ASN A 155 8.32 1.23 11.00
C ASN A 155 8.13 1.08 12.52
N ASP A 156 6.98 1.47 13.05
CA ASP A 156 6.66 1.36 14.47
C ASP A 156 6.66 -0.12 14.91
N ARG A 157 6.09 -1.02 14.11
CA ARG A 157 6.11 -2.47 14.35
C ARG A 157 7.54 -3.04 14.31
N LEU A 158 8.38 -2.61 13.37
CA LEU A 158 9.78 -3.03 13.30
C LEU A 158 10.56 -2.61 14.55
N GLN A 159 10.37 -1.37 15.02
CA GLN A 159 10.97 -0.89 16.27
C GLN A 159 10.49 -1.69 17.48
N GLN A 160 9.20 -2.02 17.52
CA GLN A 160 8.63 -2.85 18.59
C GLN A 160 9.21 -4.27 18.59
N VAL A 161 9.39 -4.89 17.42
CA VAL A 161 10.07 -6.19 17.29
C VAL A 161 11.50 -6.12 17.83
N GLU A 162 12.26 -5.07 17.47
CA GLU A 162 13.63 -4.88 17.95
C GLU A 162 13.68 -4.75 19.47
N MET A 163 12.79 -3.94 20.05
CA MET A 163 12.68 -3.76 21.49
C MET A 163 12.37 -5.09 22.21
N TYR A 164 11.47 -5.92 21.65
CA TYR A 164 11.20 -7.24 22.23
C TYR A 164 12.41 -8.17 22.13
N ILE A 165 13.12 -8.19 21.00
CA ILE A 165 14.33 -9.00 20.81
C ILE A 165 15.41 -8.60 21.83
N ASP A 166 15.65 -7.30 22.03
CA ASP A 166 16.61 -6.79 23.02
C ASP A 166 16.20 -7.18 24.44
N THR A 167 14.92 -7.06 24.76
CA THR A 167 14.37 -7.47 26.05
C THR A 167 14.57 -8.97 26.29
N ILE A 168 14.31 -9.81 25.28
CA ILE A 168 14.54 -11.26 25.35
C ILE A 168 16.04 -11.53 25.55
N ARG A 169 16.93 -10.85 24.83
CA ARG A 169 18.38 -11.02 24.96
C ARG A 169 18.86 -10.71 26.39
N ASN A 170 18.37 -9.62 26.97
CA ASN A 170 18.71 -9.20 28.33
C ASN A 170 18.15 -10.15 29.41
N LEU A 171 16.88 -10.55 29.29
CA LEU A 171 16.26 -11.50 30.23
C LEU A 171 16.95 -12.87 30.15
N SER A 172 17.22 -13.35 28.94
CA SER A 172 17.90 -14.64 28.72
C SER A 172 19.32 -14.61 29.28
N ALA A 173 20.07 -13.52 29.06
CA ALA A 173 21.39 -13.35 29.65
C ALA A 173 21.34 -13.41 31.18
N THR A 174 20.37 -12.75 31.82
CA THR A 174 20.18 -12.78 33.28
C THR A 174 19.84 -14.19 33.78
N LEU A 175 19.00 -14.92 33.05
CA LEU A 175 18.54 -16.28 33.38
C LEU A 175 19.53 -17.39 32.98
N GLY A 176 20.63 -17.04 32.31
CA GLY A 176 21.61 -18.00 31.78
C GLY A 176 21.05 -18.90 30.68
N MET A 177 20.19 -18.36 29.80
CA MET A 177 19.55 -19.07 28.69
C MET A 177 20.05 -18.60 27.32
N GLU A 178 20.00 -19.48 26.32
CA GLU A 178 20.36 -19.16 24.94
C GLU A 178 19.25 -18.36 24.23
N SER A 179 19.46 -17.05 24.10
CA SER A 179 18.50 -16.11 23.48
C SER A 179 18.17 -16.46 22.02
N SER A 180 19.14 -16.95 21.26
CA SER A 180 18.99 -17.37 19.86
C SER A 180 17.95 -18.50 19.71
N MET A 181 17.96 -19.48 20.64
CA MET A 181 17.00 -20.58 20.64
C MET A 181 15.59 -20.10 21.00
N ILE A 182 15.47 -19.12 21.89
CA ILE A 182 14.18 -18.53 22.27
C ILE A 182 13.58 -17.74 21.10
N ILE A 183 14.38 -16.89 20.44
CA ILE A 183 13.94 -16.07 19.31
C ILE A 183 13.50 -16.95 18.13
N THR A 184 14.30 -17.97 17.78
CA THR A 184 13.97 -18.90 16.68
C THR A 184 12.71 -19.74 16.94
N LYS A 185 12.41 -20.08 18.20
CA LYS A 185 11.14 -20.72 18.59
C LYS A 185 9.94 -19.83 18.35
N VAL A 186 10.09 -18.51 18.50
CA VAL A 186 9.00 -17.56 18.18
C VAL A 186 8.80 -17.51 16.67
N HIS A 187 9.87 -17.21 15.93
CA HIS A 187 9.87 -17.30 14.47
C HIS A 187 11.30 -17.28 13.89
N PRO A 188 11.64 -18.14 12.90
CA PRO A 188 12.99 -18.19 12.33
C PRO A 188 13.48 -16.86 11.74
N THR A 189 12.60 -16.07 11.10
CA THR A 189 12.98 -14.80 10.45
C THR A 189 13.35 -13.67 11.41
N LEU A 190 13.10 -13.85 12.71
CA LEU A 190 13.52 -12.88 13.73
C LEU A 190 14.99 -13.02 14.08
N ASN A 191 15.60 -14.16 13.75
CA ASN A 191 17.01 -14.39 13.97
C ASN A 191 17.85 -13.63 12.94
N GLU A 192 18.86 -12.88 13.38
CA GLU A 192 19.73 -12.06 12.52
C GLU A 192 20.42 -12.88 11.41
N LEU A 193 20.64 -14.18 11.65
CA LEU A 193 21.25 -15.10 10.70
C LEU A 193 20.35 -15.52 9.54
N CYS A 194 19.04 -15.20 9.59
CA CYS A 194 18.08 -15.66 8.59
C CYS A 194 18.19 -14.89 7.26
N GLY A 195 18.74 -13.66 7.26
CA GLY A 195 18.93 -12.83 6.06
C GLY A 195 17.64 -12.38 5.34
N ILE A 196 16.47 -12.86 5.80
CA ILE A 196 15.13 -12.54 5.30
C ILE A 196 14.54 -11.39 6.14
N SER A 197 13.62 -10.62 5.57
CA SER A 197 12.87 -9.60 6.30
C SER A 197 12.17 -10.18 7.54
N LYS A 198 12.35 -9.50 8.68
CA LYS A 198 11.66 -9.84 9.94
C LYS A 198 10.15 -9.86 9.72
N ASN A 199 9.49 -10.89 10.24
CA ASN A 199 8.03 -10.94 10.22
C ASN A 199 7.48 -10.00 11.31
N ILE A 200 6.62 -9.05 10.92
CA ILE A 200 6.06 -8.00 11.79
C ILE A 200 4.55 -8.11 11.98
N SER A 201 3.99 -9.30 11.71
CA SER A 201 2.56 -9.55 11.87
C SER A 201 2.12 -9.49 13.32
N ASP A 202 0.83 -9.21 13.53
CA ASP A 202 0.21 -9.20 14.85
C ASP A 202 0.44 -10.52 15.60
N THR A 203 0.43 -11.64 14.85
CA THR A 203 0.66 -12.97 15.43
C THR A 203 2.06 -13.12 16.03
N ILE A 204 3.08 -12.56 15.36
CA ILE A 204 4.47 -12.62 15.82
C ILE A 204 4.70 -11.63 16.96
N LEU A 205 4.15 -10.41 16.87
CA LEU A 205 4.20 -9.43 17.96
C LEU A 205 3.55 -9.98 19.24
N ALA A 206 2.39 -10.64 19.14
CA ALA A 206 1.74 -11.26 20.28
C ALA A 206 2.58 -12.40 20.89
N LYS A 207 3.20 -13.25 20.05
CA LYS A 207 4.10 -14.32 20.52
C LYS A 207 5.36 -13.76 21.18
N LEU A 208 5.95 -12.70 20.64
CA LEU A 208 7.09 -12.00 21.26
C LEU A 208 6.71 -11.46 22.63
N ASN A 209 5.57 -10.77 22.73
CA ASN A 209 5.08 -10.23 23.99
C ASN A 209 4.85 -11.35 25.04
N SER A 210 4.18 -12.43 24.64
CA SER A 210 3.98 -13.60 25.52
C SER A 210 5.30 -14.21 25.98
N THR A 211 6.29 -14.31 25.09
CA THR A 211 7.63 -14.81 25.43
C THR A 211 8.34 -13.91 26.43
N VAL A 212 8.25 -12.58 26.25
CA VAL A 212 8.81 -11.61 27.21
C VAL A 212 8.15 -11.74 28.58
N GLU A 213 6.82 -11.85 28.64
CA GLU A 213 6.12 -12.01 29.93
C GLU A 213 6.47 -13.33 30.61
N THR A 214 6.57 -14.45 29.88
CA THR A 214 7.00 -15.72 30.49
C THR A 214 8.43 -15.67 31.03
N LEU A 215 9.36 -14.99 30.35
CA LEU A 215 10.73 -14.78 30.85
C LEU A 215 10.77 -13.85 32.08
N LYS A 216 9.94 -12.81 32.13
CA LYS A 216 9.81 -11.95 33.31
C LYS A 216 9.27 -12.72 34.50
N GLU A 217 8.26 -13.57 34.30
CA GLU A 217 7.73 -14.45 35.35
C GLU A 217 8.78 -15.44 35.84
N ASP A 218 9.56 -16.06 34.95
CA ASP A 218 10.64 -16.98 35.34
C ASP A 218 11.72 -16.24 36.14
N LYS A 219 12.13 -15.04 35.69
CA LYS A 219 13.04 -14.17 36.45
C LYS A 219 12.51 -13.89 37.85
N GLN A 220 11.24 -13.56 37.98
CA GLN A 220 10.62 -13.28 39.27
C GLN A 220 10.62 -14.52 40.17
N LYS A 221 10.17 -15.67 39.66
CA LYS A 221 10.15 -16.96 40.41
C LYS A 221 11.55 -17.36 40.88
N ARG A 222 12.56 -17.23 40.03
CA ARG A 222 13.95 -17.55 40.37
C ARG A 222 14.53 -16.61 41.42
N THR A 223 14.21 -15.32 41.33
CA THR A 223 14.64 -14.31 42.31
C THR A 223 14.02 -14.57 43.68
N GLU A 224 12.72 -14.85 43.73
CA GLU A 224 12.02 -15.21 44.98
C GLU A 224 12.61 -16.48 45.61
N LYS A 225 12.86 -17.52 44.80
CA LYS A 225 13.48 -18.75 45.28
C LYS A 225 14.89 -18.50 45.83
N LEU A 226 15.72 -17.74 45.12
CA LEU A 226 17.07 -17.38 45.58
C LEU A 226 17.02 -16.57 46.88
N TYR A 227 16.04 -15.67 47.01
CA TYR A 227 15.83 -14.89 48.23
C TYR A 227 15.48 -15.78 49.44
N HIS A 228 14.54 -16.71 49.26
CA HIS A 228 14.18 -17.67 50.32
C HIS A 228 15.35 -18.56 50.72
N LEU A 229 16.09 -19.10 49.75
CA LEU A 229 17.27 -19.92 49.99
C LEU A 229 18.38 -19.14 50.70
N GLY A 230 18.69 -17.93 50.23
CA GLY A 230 19.73 -17.09 50.84
C GLY A 230 19.38 -16.65 52.26
N LYS A 231 18.09 -16.41 52.56
CA LYS A 231 17.63 -16.15 53.94
C LYS A 231 17.80 -17.39 54.83
N ALA A 232 17.44 -18.57 54.33
CA ALA A 232 17.62 -19.82 55.06
C ALA A 232 19.11 -20.11 55.34
N LEU A 233 19.97 -19.92 54.33
CA LEU A 233 21.42 -20.08 54.44
C LEU A 233 22.03 -19.11 55.45
N THR A 234 21.60 -17.85 55.45
CA THR A 234 22.06 -16.85 56.43
C THR A 234 21.67 -17.24 57.85
N ASN A 235 20.44 -17.75 58.05
CA ASN A 235 19.99 -18.25 59.35
C ASN A 235 20.81 -19.46 59.82
N LEU A 236 21.11 -20.40 58.91
CA LEU A 236 21.94 -21.57 59.20
C LEU A 236 23.36 -21.18 59.59
N TRP A 237 24.00 -20.26 58.87
CA TRP A 237 25.34 -19.78 59.24
C TRP A 237 25.38 -19.08 60.60
N ASN A 238 24.32 -18.34 60.95
CA ASN A 238 24.20 -17.71 62.26
C ASN A 238 23.97 -18.74 63.37
N LEU A 239 23.38 -19.90 63.06
CA LEU A 239 23.20 -20.99 64.01
C LEU A 239 24.47 -21.83 64.20
N MET A 240 25.26 -22.00 63.14
CA MET A 240 26.48 -22.83 63.15
C MET A 240 27.77 -22.05 63.45
N ASP A 241 27.68 -20.76 63.80
CA ASP A 241 28.85 -19.86 63.98
C ASP A 241 29.87 -19.94 62.83
N THR A 242 29.37 -20.07 61.60
CA THR A 242 30.23 -20.34 60.42
C THR A 242 31.18 -19.18 60.16
N SER A 243 32.45 -19.48 59.92
CA SER A 243 33.53 -18.50 59.72
C SER A 243 33.30 -17.61 58.49
N TYR A 244 33.86 -16.40 58.48
CA TYR A 244 33.72 -15.47 57.34
C TYR A 244 34.34 -16.04 56.05
N GLY A 245 35.38 -16.87 56.15
CA GLY A 245 36.04 -17.49 54.99
C GLY A 245 35.10 -18.39 54.19
N ASP A 246 34.29 -19.19 54.90
CA ASP A 246 33.34 -20.12 54.28
C ASP A 246 32.11 -19.38 53.72
N ARG A 247 31.65 -18.32 54.41
CA ARG A 247 30.57 -17.46 53.91
C ARG A 247 30.94 -16.73 52.61
N ARG A 248 32.23 -16.45 52.39
CA ARG A 248 32.73 -15.69 51.24
C ARG A 248 32.52 -16.40 49.90
N GLN A 249 32.42 -17.74 49.90
CA GLN A 249 32.19 -18.53 48.67
C GLN A 249 30.82 -18.21 48.06
N PHE A 250 29.84 -17.86 48.89
CA PHE A 250 28.47 -17.50 48.49
C PHE A 250 28.24 -15.98 48.44
N PHE A 251 29.31 -15.18 48.35
CA PHE A 251 29.22 -13.71 48.33
C PHE A 251 28.37 -13.18 47.17
N HIS A 252 28.36 -13.90 46.03
CA HIS A 252 27.53 -13.58 44.89
C HIS A 252 26.02 -13.70 45.21
N VAL A 253 25.62 -14.72 45.97
CA VAL A 253 24.24 -14.91 46.45
C VAL A 253 23.87 -13.85 47.47
N THR A 254 24.76 -13.56 48.43
CA THR A 254 24.50 -12.55 49.48
C THR A 254 24.44 -11.13 48.92
N ASN A 255 25.16 -10.82 47.84
CA ASN A 255 25.01 -9.55 47.13
C ASN A 255 23.68 -9.46 46.38
N LEU A 256 23.19 -10.56 45.79
CA LEU A 256 21.89 -10.61 45.12
C LEU A 256 20.74 -10.42 46.12
N LEU A 257 20.88 -10.89 47.36
CA LEU A 257 19.89 -10.65 48.45
C LEU A 257 19.74 -9.18 48.82
N ARG A 258 20.75 -8.34 48.57
CA ARG A 258 20.71 -6.90 48.84
C ARG A 258 20.09 -6.09 47.70
N LYS A 259 19.92 -6.67 46.51
CA LYS A 259 19.33 -6.03 45.34
C LYS A 259 17.82 -6.30 45.30
N SER A 260 17.03 -5.32 44.84
CA SER A 260 15.62 -5.55 44.50
C SER A 260 15.48 -6.36 43.20
N SER A 261 14.35 -7.03 42.98
CA SER A 261 14.10 -7.84 41.77
C SER A 261 14.31 -7.07 40.45
N SER A 262 14.03 -5.76 40.46
CA SER A 262 14.28 -4.84 39.33
C SER A 262 15.75 -4.55 39.06
N GLU A 263 16.63 -4.64 40.07
CA GLU A 263 18.06 -4.31 39.97
C GLU A 263 18.93 -5.53 39.60
N VAL A 264 18.35 -6.73 39.62
CA VAL A 264 19.05 -7.96 39.23
C VAL A 264 19.11 -8.03 37.70
N SER A 265 20.22 -7.58 37.12
CA SER A 265 20.44 -7.59 35.66
C SER A 265 21.80 -8.17 35.24
N ASP A 266 22.58 -8.66 36.21
CA ASP A 266 23.91 -9.21 35.93
C ASP A 266 23.77 -10.53 35.12
N PRO A 267 24.51 -10.71 34.02
CA PRO A 267 24.42 -11.93 33.22
C PRO A 267 24.72 -13.19 34.06
N GLY A 268 23.87 -14.21 33.92
CA GLY A 268 24.01 -15.51 34.58
C GLY A 268 23.68 -15.54 36.07
N CYS A 269 23.29 -14.42 36.69
CA CYS A 269 23.06 -14.38 38.13
C CYS A 269 21.84 -15.20 38.60
N LEU A 270 20.89 -15.49 37.71
CA LEU A 270 19.73 -16.34 37.95
C LEU A 270 19.78 -17.64 37.13
N ALA A 271 20.98 -18.05 36.73
CA ALA A 271 21.17 -19.32 36.04
C ALA A 271 20.82 -20.51 36.94
N GLN A 272 20.33 -21.58 36.33
CA GLN A 272 19.80 -22.73 37.06
C GLN A 272 20.86 -23.41 37.96
N ASN A 273 22.11 -23.41 37.52
CA ASN A 273 23.25 -23.91 38.28
C ASN A 273 23.47 -23.13 39.58
N ILE A 274 23.35 -21.80 39.56
CA ILE A 274 23.50 -20.96 40.77
C ILE A 274 22.39 -21.26 41.78
N ILE A 275 21.15 -21.42 41.31
CA ILE A 275 20.02 -21.76 42.21
C ILE A 275 20.20 -23.16 42.81
N GLN A 276 20.77 -24.10 42.05
CA GLN A 276 21.08 -25.45 42.54
C GLN A 276 22.24 -25.47 43.54
N GLU A 277 23.28 -24.67 43.32
CA GLU A 277 24.45 -24.55 44.22
C GLU A 277 24.04 -24.10 45.63
N VAL A 278 23.07 -23.19 45.74
CA VAL A 278 22.56 -22.72 47.05
C VAL A 278 21.56 -23.70 47.69
N SER A 279 21.02 -24.64 46.91
CA SER A 279 20.03 -25.61 47.40
C SER A 279 20.68 -26.88 47.95
N GLN A 280 21.97 -27.13 47.68
CA GLN A 280 22.74 -28.30 48.11
C GLN A 280 23.55 -27.97 49.37
#